data_AF-A0A364LFV0-F1
#
_entry.id   AF-A0A364LFV0-F1
#
_cell.length_a   1.000
_cell.length_b   1.000
_cell.length_c   1.000
_cell.angle_alpha   90.00
_cell.angle_beta   90.00
_cell.angle_gamma   90.00
#
_symmetry.space_group_name_H-M   'P 1'
#
loop_
_entity.id
_entity.type
_entity.pdbx_description
1 polymer ?
#
loop_
_entity_poly.entity_id
_entity_poly.type
_entity_poly.pdbx_seq_one_letter_code
_entity_poly.pdbx_strand_id
1 'polypeptide(L)'
;MKLNKKITAMKAATLVASLLLTGIGFSAPIDKEAISMRCEMVYSTLDKLSEGNLSKPCALSVQYAGWVMQVAANLVRTERYPLALKNLRIVEGNLKEVHSKTQDCAYFSAKVVPSLNEVDSLITELKTMPN
;
A
#
# COMPACT_ATOMS: atom_id res chain seq x y z
N MET A 1 -19.99 -52.54 -39.82
CA MET A 1 -20.88 -52.07 -38.74
C MET A 1 -21.01 -53.18 -37.70
N LYS A 2 -20.41 -53.05 -36.50
CA LYS A 2 -20.81 -53.67 -35.20
C LYS A 2 -19.66 -53.63 -34.16
N LEU A 3 -19.93 -53.01 -33.00
CA LEU A 3 -19.34 -53.20 -31.66
C LEU A 3 -17.80 -52.96 -31.49
N ASN A 4 -17.25 -52.60 -30.31
CA ASN A 4 -17.84 -52.60 -28.96
C ASN A 4 -17.36 -51.45 -28.04
N LYS A 5 -17.92 -51.38 -26.83
CA LYS A 5 -17.92 -50.22 -25.90
C LYS A 5 -17.13 -50.52 -24.60
N LYS A 6 -16.44 -49.51 -24.03
CA LYS A 6 -15.68 -49.55 -22.73
C LYS A 6 -14.48 -50.53 -22.76
N ILE A 7 -13.47 -50.53 -21.90
CA ILE A 7 -13.17 -50.02 -20.54
C ILE A 7 -11.70 -49.47 -20.60
N THR A 8 -11.11 -48.57 -19.81
CA THR A 8 -11.28 -48.08 -18.41
C THR A 8 -11.02 -46.56 -18.33
N ALA A 9 -11.14 -45.95 -17.14
CA ALA A 9 -10.43 -44.72 -16.78
C ALA A 9 -9.15 -45.08 -16.00
N MET A 10 -7.99 -44.50 -16.34
CA MET A 10 -6.82 -44.40 -15.44
C MET A 10 -5.75 -43.44 -16.02
N LYS A 11 -5.03 -42.76 -15.12
CA LYS A 11 -3.86 -41.89 -15.38
C LYS A 11 -4.11 -40.51 -16.01
N ALA A 12 -5.06 -39.78 -15.42
CA ALA A 12 -4.82 -38.35 -15.17
C ALA A 12 -3.68 -38.23 -14.13
N ALA A 13 -2.42 -38.13 -14.56
CA ALA A 13 -1.24 -38.02 -13.68
C ALA A 13 0.05 -37.56 -14.39
N THR A 14 -0.02 -36.53 -15.26
CA THR A 14 1.16 -35.86 -15.86
C THR A 14 1.04 -34.33 -15.85
N LEU A 15 0.35 -33.81 -14.84
CA LEU A 15 0.67 -32.51 -14.23
C LEU A 15 1.47 -32.79 -12.95
N VAL A 16 2.26 -31.80 -12.48
CA VAL A 16 3.12 -31.87 -11.29
C VAL A 16 4.45 -32.65 -11.48
N ALA A 17 5.37 -32.08 -12.28
CA ALA A 17 6.81 -32.41 -12.21
C ALA A 17 7.76 -31.25 -12.64
N SER A 18 7.25 -30.02 -12.76
CA SER A 18 8.04 -28.80 -13.04
C SER A 18 8.14 -27.85 -11.84
N LEU A 19 7.61 -28.23 -10.68
CA LEU A 19 8.05 -27.66 -9.41
C LEU A 19 9.44 -28.24 -9.07
N LEU A 20 10.24 -27.44 -8.35
CA LEU A 20 11.59 -27.77 -7.85
C LEU A 20 12.75 -27.62 -8.84
N LEU A 21 12.87 -26.45 -9.48
CA LEU A 21 14.19 -25.91 -9.82
C LEU A 21 14.43 -24.58 -9.08
N THR A 22 15.33 -24.66 -8.11
CA THR A 22 16.04 -23.56 -7.44
C THR A 22 15.16 -22.40 -6.93
N GLY A 23 14.57 -22.59 -5.76
CA GLY A 23 14.15 -21.49 -4.89
C GLY A 23 15.37 -20.74 -4.34
N ILE A 24 16.06 -19.99 -5.19
CA ILE A 24 17.01 -18.98 -4.74
C ILE A 24 16.15 -17.89 -4.11
N GLY A 25 16.20 -17.79 -2.78
CA GLY A 25 15.54 -16.75 -2.01
C GLY A 25 16.21 -15.41 -2.24
N PHE A 26 16.10 -14.86 -3.46
CA PHE A 26 16.33 -13.46 -3.71
C PHE A 26 15.26 -12.71 -2.93
N SER A 27 15.64 -12.17 -1.75
CA SER A 27 14.98 -10.98 -1.25
C SER A 27 15.14 -9.93 -2.34
N ALA A 28 14.08 -9.70 -3.13
CA ALA A 28 14.08 -8.62 -4.08
C ALA A 28 14.49 -7.35 -3.32
N PRO A 29 15.52 -6.60 -3.77
CA PRO A 29 15.87 -5.35 -3.12
C PRO A 29 14.60 -4.51 -3.09
N ILE A 30 14.22 -4.03 -1.91
CA ILE A 30 12.97 -3.29 -1.75
C ILE A 30 13.06 -2.09 -2.67
N ASP A 31 12.15 -2.06 -3.64
CA ASP A 31 12.25 -1.11 -4.74
C ASP A 31 11.79 0.27 -4.25
N LYS A 32 12.73 1.22 -4.19
CA LYS A 32 12.46 2.59 -3.77
C LYS A 32 11.49 3.27 -4.74
N GLU A 33 11.50 2.93 -6.02
CA GLU A 33 10.51 3.40 -6.99
C GLU A 33 9.11 2.85 -6.65
N ALA A 34 9.01 1.58 -6.24
CA ALA A 34 7.74 0.98 -5.82
C ALA A 34 7.18 1.60 -4.51
N ILE A 35 8.03 1.82 -3.49
CA ILE A 35 7.62 2.56 -2.27
C ILE A 35 7.23 4.00 -2.63
N SER A 36 8.02 4.68 -3.45
CA SER A 36 7.75 6.07 -3.88
C SER A 36 6.41 6.18 -4.61
N MET A 37 6.11 5.25 -5.53
CA MET A 37 4.83 5.18 -6.24
C MET A 37 3.65 4.94 -5.28
N ARG A 38 3.82 4.10 -4.26
CA ARG A 38 2.77 3.88 -3.24
C ARG A 38 2.53 5.13 -2.38
N CYS A 39 3.57 5.88 -2.04
CA CYS A 39 3.41 7.21 -1.43
C CYS A 39 2.61 8.16 -2.34
N GLU A 40 2.84 8.15 -3.66
CA GLU A 40 2.08 8.97 -4.62
C GLU A 40 0.62 8.51 -4.76
N MET A 41 0.34 7.21 -4.68
CA MET A 41 -1.05 6.68 -4.67
C MET A 41 -1.80 7.12 -3.40
N VAL A 42 -1.16 7.09 -2.23
CA VAL A 42 -1.74 7.60 -0.98
C VAL A 42 -1.97 9.11 -1.05
N TYR A 43 -0.99 9.88 -1.55
CA TYR A 43 -1.15 11.31 -1.82
C TYR A 43 -2.38 11.56 -2.69
N SER A 44 -2.46 10.96 -3.89
CA SER A 44 -3.57 11.19 -4.82
C SER A 44 -4.94 10.79 -4.24
N THR A 45 -4.96 9.77 -3.37
CA THR A 45 -6.18 9.36 -2.65
C THR A 45 -6.61 10.39 -1.62
N LEU A 46 -5.69 10.90 -0.79
CA LEU A 46 -5.98 11.93 0.22
C LEU A 46 -6.33 13.27 -0.42
N ASP A 47 -5.66 13.64 -1.51
CA ASP A 47 -5.86 14.87 -2.27
C ASP A 47 -7.30 14.92 -2.81
N LYS A 48 -7.68 13.93 -3.65
CA LYS A 48 -9.05 13.78 -4.18
C LYS A 48 -10.12 13.70 -3.10
N LEU A 49 -9.82 13.02 -1.98
CA LEU A 49 -10.72 12.90 -0.84
C LEU A 49 -10.97 14.28 -0.20
N SER A 50 -9.94 15.12 -0.08
CA SER A 50 -10.03 16.47 0.50
C SER A 50 -10.64 17.50 -0.46
N GLU A 51 -10.21 17.54 -1.73
CA GLU A 51 -10.66 18.50 -2.74
C GLU A 51 -12.17 18.43 -2.97
N GLY A 52 -12.72 17.21 -3.09
CA GLY A 52 -14.17 17.01 -3.23
C GLY A 52 -14.99 17.39 -2.00
N ASN A 53 -14.35 17.72 -0.87
CA ASN A 53 -14.99 17.84 0.44
C ASN A 53 -14.42 18.98 1.32
N LEU A 54 -13.85 20.03 0.73
CA LEU A 54 -13.18 21.12 1.47
C LEU A 54 -14.05 21.82 2.54
N SER A 55 -15.39 21.77 2.40
CA SER A 55 -16.34 22.31 3.39
C SER A 55 -16.62 21.37 4.58
N LYS A 56 -16.07 20.15 4.58
CA LYS A 56 -16.22 19.20 5.69
C LYS A 56 -15.14 19.46 6.74
N PRO A 57 -15.47 19.35 8.05
CA PRO A 57 -14.46 19.42 9.11
C PRO A 57 -13.29 18.46 8.84
N CYS A 58 -12.09 18.87 9.25
CA CYS A 58 -10.84 18.09 9.08
C CYS A 58 -10.35 17.90 7.62
N ALA A 59 -10.99 18.52 6.62
CA ALA A 59 -10.52 18.47 5.22
C ALA A 59 -9.09 19.00 5.07
N LEU A 60 -8.74 20.09 5.78
CA LEU A 60 -7.38 20.66 5.79
C LEU A 60 -6.35 19.70 6.40
N SER A 61 -6.71 18.93 7.43
CA SER A 61 -5.83 17.90 8.03
C SER A 61 -5.56 16.75 7.05
N VAL A 62 -6.58 16.33 6.30
CA VAL A 62 -6.47 15.31 5.25
C VAL A 62 -5.65 15.81 4.06
N GLN A 63 -5.86 17.05 3.62
CA GLN A 63 -5.07 17.69 2.56
C GLN A 63 -3.60 17.83 2.97
N TYR A 64 -3.33 18.32 4.19
CA TYR A 64 -1.98 18.43 4.73
C TYR A 64 -1.26 17.07 4.79
N ALA A 65 -1.95 16.03 5.26
CA ALA A 65 -1.44 14.66 5.22
C ALA A 65 -1.11 14.20 3.79
N GLY A 66 -1.94 14.55 2.80
CA GLY A 66 -1.67 14.33 1.37
C GLY A 66 -0.37 15.01 0.91
N TRP A 67 -0.18 16.31 1.17
CA TRP A 67 1.02 17.04 0.79
C TRP A 67 2.30 16.49 1.44
N VAL A 68 2.24 16.13 2.73
CA VAL A 68 3.36 15.49 3.44
C VAL A 68 3.67 14.11 2.82
N MET A 69 2.67 13.37 2.32
CA MET A 69 2.88 12.11 1.60
C MET A 69 3.56 12.30 0.25
N GLN A 70 3.23 13.37 -0.50
CA GLN A 70 3.92 13.74 -1.73
C GLN A 70 5.40 14.07 -1.47
N VAL A 71 5.70 14.78 -0.39
CA VAL A 71 7.08 15.03 0.06
C VAL A 71 7.79 13.73 0.43
N ALA A 72 7.12 12.81 1.13
CA ALA A 72 7.66 11.49 1.46
C ALA A 72 8.02 10.68 0.20
N ALA A 73 7.17 10.69 -0.84
CA ALA A 73 7.44 10.01 -2.11
C ALA A 73 8.77 10.45 -2.75
N ASN A 74 9.00 11.77 -2.81
CA ASN A 74 10.24 12.32 -3.36
C ASN A 74 11.47 12.01 -2.50
N LEU A 75 11.31 12.00 -1.17
CA LEU A 75 12.38 11.63 -0.24
C LEU A 75 12.78 10.15 -0.37
N VAL A 76 11.82 9.24 -0.59
CA VAL A 76 12.11 7.81 -0.87
C VAL A 76 12.89 7.67 -2.19
N ARG A 77 12.42 8.32 -3.26
CA ARG A 77 13.07 8.28 -4.60
C ARG A 77 14.52 8.78 -4.58
N THR A 78 14.79 9.78 -3.73
CA THR A 78 16.11 10.36 -3.51
C THR A 78 16.91 9.69 -2.37
N GLU A 79 16.47 8.52 -1.91
CA GLU A 79 17.15 7.67 -0.90
C GLU A 79 17.32 8.34 0.48
N ARG A 80 16.55 9.40 0.75
CA ARG A 80 16.55 10.15 2.02
C ARG A 80 15.65 9.47 3.05
N TYR A 81 15.85 8.17 3.25
CA TYR A 81 14.95 7.30 4.00
C TYR A 81 14.66 7.76 5.45
N PRO A 82 15.63 8.27 6.24
CA PRO A 82 15.33 8.80 7.58
C PRO A 82 14.37 10.01 7.57
N LEU A 83 14.46 10.87 6.54
CA LEU A 83 13.56 12.00 6.37
C LEU A 83 12.20 11.54 5.84
N ALA A 84 12.17 10.58 4.90
CA ALA A 84 10.92 9.98 4.43
C ALA A 84 10.15 9.33 5.60
N LEU A 85 10.83 8.56 6.46
CA LEU A 85 10.24 7.92 7.64
C LEU A 85 9.67 8.95 8.64
N LYS A 86 10.33 10.10 8.82
CA LYS A 86 9.80 11.21 9.62
C LYS A 86 8.51 11.77 9.02
N ASN A 87 8.45 11.94 7.69
CA ASN A 87 7.25 12.44 7.01
C ASN A 87 6.10 11.42 7.08
N LEU A 88 6.36 10.13 6.85
CA LEU A 88 5.36 9.07 6.98
C LEU A 88 4.73 9.05 8.39
N ARG A 89 5.53 9.20 9.47
CA ARG A 89 5.01 9.29 10.85
C ARG A 89 4.15 10.53 11.11
N ILE A 90 4.40 11.64 10.39
CA ILE A 90 3.54 12.83 10.46
C ILE A 90 2.20 12.55 9.76
N VAL A 91 2.20 11.88 8.61
CA VAL A 91 0.98 11.42 7.93
C VAL A 91 0.20 10.46 8.83
N GLU A 92 0.87 9.43 9.37
CA GLU A 92 0.33 8.45 10.31
C GLU A 92 -0.40 9.12 11.49
N GLY A 93 0.27 10.06 12.16
CA GLY A 93 -0.29 10.80 13.29
C GLY A 93 -1.54 11.62 12.91
N ASN A 94 -1.48 12.38 11.81
CA ASN A 94 -2.62 13.15 11.32
C ASN A 94 -3.82 12.26 10.95
N LEU A 95 -3.59 11.14 10.25
CA LEU A 95 -4.66 10.23 9.88
C LEU A 95 -5.24 9.49 11.10
N LYS A 96 -4.42 9.14 12.10
CA LYS A 96 -4.89 8.60 13.40
C LYS A 96 -5.72 9.62 14.18
N GLU A 97 -5.35 10.91 14.16
CA GLU A 97 -6.15 11.98 14.78
C GLU A 97 -7.51 12.14 14.07
N VAL A 98 -7.52 12.25 12.74
CA VAL A 98 -8.76 12.33 11.93
C VAL A 98 -9.65 11.10 12.12
N HIS A 99 -9.05 9.91 12.23
CA HIS A 99 -9.79 8.68 12.50
C HIS A 99 -10.44 8.68 13.90
N SER A 100 -9.69 9.04 14.94
CA SER A 100 -10.17 9.01 16.33
C SER A 100 -11.27 10.03 16.63
N LYS A 101 -11.28 11.18 15.94
CA LYS A 101 -12.32 12.22 16.03
C LYS A 101 -13.57 11.86 15.23
N THR A 102 -14.24 10.78 15.61
CA THR A 102 -15.42 10.23 14.92
C THR A 102 -16.61 11.20 14.85
N GLN A 103 -16.77 12.10 15.82
CA GLN A 103 -17.81 13.15 15.83
C GLN A 103 -17.38 14.37 15.00
N ASP A 104 -16.25 15.01 15.34
CA ASP A 104 -15.79 16.22 14.66
C ASP A 104 -15.46 15.96 13.19
N CYS A 105 -14.71 14.88 12.90
CA CYS A 105 -14.27 14.51 11.56
C CYS A 105 -15.18 13.46 10.90
N ALA A 106 -16.48 13.40 11.23
CA ALA A 106 -17.40 12.31 10.86
C ALA A 106 -17.38 11.90 9.38
N TYR A 107 -17.16 12.85 8.45
CA TYR A 107 -17.03 12.53 7.02
C TYR A 107 -15.76 11.72 6.69
N PHE A 108 -14.62 12.10 7.28
CA PHE A 108 -13.30 11.54 6.94
C PHE A 108 -12.87 10.38 7.84
N SER A 109 -13.33 10.32 9.08
CA SER A 109 -12.84 9.37 10.11
C SER A 109 -12.77 7.93 9.62
N ALA A 110 -13.82 7.41 8.97
CA ALA A 110 -13.81 6.06 8.37
C ALA A 110 -13.10 6.00 7.01
N LYS A 111 -13.08 7.11 6.25
CA LYS A 111 -12.54 7.17 4.88
C LYS A 111 -11.01 7.21 4.83
N VAL A 112 -10.34 7.67 5.89
CA VAL A 112 -8.87 7.69 5.97
C VAL A 112 -8.25 6.34 6.32
N VAL A 113 -9.02 5.37 6.79
CA VAL A 113 -8.51 4.06 7.26
C VAL A 113 -7.70 3.30 6.20
N PRO A 114 -8.11 3.21 4.91
CA PRO A 114 -7.29 2.54 3.89
C PRO A 114 -5.93 3.22 3.70
N SER A 115 -5.89 4.55 3.65
CA SER A 115 -4.64 5.32 3.55
C SER A 115 -3.77 5.18 4.79
N LEU A 116 -4.38 5.09 5.98
CA LEU A 116 -3.63 4.89 7.24
C LEU A 116 -2.96 3.50 7.27
N ASN A 117 -3.68 2.45 6.90
CA ASN A 117 -3.13 1.09 6.82
C ASN A 117 -1.96 1.01 5.82
N GLU A 118 -2.08 1.69 4.68
CA GLU A 118 -1.00 1.77 3.68
C GLU A 118 0.23 2.53 4.22
N VAL A 119 0.03 3.63 4.96
CA VAL A 119 1.11 4.36 5.65
C VAL A 119 1.81 3.49 6.69
N ASP A 120 1.06 2.71 7.49
CA ASP A 120 1.63 1.79 8.48
C ASP A 120 2.47 0.68 7.81
N SER A 121 2.07 0.19 6.62
CA SER A 121 2.88 -0.74 5.81
C SER A 121 4.16 -0.07 5.29
N LEU A 122 4.04 1.11 4.66
CA LEU A 122 5.17 1.86 4.13
C LEU A 122 6.19 2.22 5.22
N ILE A 123 5.74 2.57 6.43
CA ILE A 123 6.60 2.77 7.61
C ILE A 123 7.35 1.50 8.00
N THR A 124 6.71 0.34 7.89
CA THR A 124 7.31 -0.96 8.25
C THR A 124 8.37 -1.38 7.24
N GLU A 125 8.08 -1.23 5.96
CA GLU A 125 9.01 -1.55 4.87
C GLU A 125 10.19 -0.58 4.86
N LEU A 126 9.96 0.73 5.00
CA LEU A 126 11.00 1.76 4.98
C LEU A 126 11.99 1.62 6.15
N LYS A 127 11.59 1.05 7.30
CA LYS A 127 12.52 0.72 8.41
C LYS A 127 13.56 -0.35 8.05
N THR A 128 13.34 -1.12 7.00
CA THR A 128 14.26 -2.17 6.54
C THR A 128 15.22 -1.70 5.44
N MET A 129 15.09 -0.44 4.99
CA MET A 129 16.03 0.20 4.08
C MET A 129 17.35 0.58 4.79
N PRO A 130 18.46 0.77 4.05
CA PRO A 130 19.68 1.39 4.57
C PRO A 130 19.40 2.78 5.19
N ASN A 131 20.22 3.20 6.16
CA ASN A 131 20.17 4.55 6.76
C ASN A 131 21.25 5.46 6.17
#